data_AF-A0A4W5KJK8-F1
#
_entry.id   AF-A0A4W5KJK8-F1
#
_cell.length_a   1.000
_cell.length_b   1.000
_cell.length_c   1.000
_cell.angle_alpha   90.00
_cell.angle_beta   90.00
_cell.angle_gamma   90.00
#
_symmetry.space_group_name_H-M   'P 1'
#
loop_
_entity.id
_entity.type
_entity.pdbx_description
1 polymer ?
#
loop_
_entity_poly.entity_id
_entity_poly.type
_entity_poly.pdbx_seq_one_letter_code
_entity_poly.pdbx_strand_id
1 'polypeptide(L)'
;MKKGNVGVALEMLGRKLGDALGRKVDLGLTGTDGVVHPGLADSAKKLEQNVAQFGATVENLLYRYGKTIVEEQLILKRVADILINLYAMTAVLSRSSRSISIGLRNHDHEVILAQEPRP
;
A
#
# COMPACT_ATOMS: atom_id res chain seq x y z
N MET A 1 -34.85 -16.25 -0.68
CA MET A 1 -33.79 -16.29 0.35
C MET A 1 -32.44 -16.33 -0.35
N LYS A 2 -31.69 -15.22 -0.36
CA LYS A 2 -30.34 -15.15 -0.97
C LYS A 2 -29.38 -15.96 -0.10
N LYS A 3 -28.87 -17.09 -0.59
CA LYS A 3 -27.77 -17.82 0.05
C LYS A 3 -26.53 -16.92 0.00
N GLY A 4 -26.29 -16.19 1.08
CA GLY A 4 -25.04 -15.45 1.27
C GLY A 4 -23.88 -16.44 1.25
N ASN A 5 -22.86 -16.12 0.46
CA ASN A 5 -21.76 -17.01 0.11
C ASN A 5 -20.85 -17.25 1.33
N VAL A 6 -21.24 -18.17 2.22
CA VAL A 6 -20.57 -18.47 3.51
C VAL A 6 -19.07 -18.76 3.32
N GLY A 7 -18.68 -19.35 2.19
CA GLY A 7 -17.28 -19.59 1.85
C GLY A 7 -16.45 -18.32 1.66
N VAL A 8 -17.03 -17.26 1.09
CA VAL A 8 -16.36 -15.96 0.93
C VAL A 8 -16.24 -15.22 2.27
N ALA A 9 -17.25 -15.35 3.13
CA ALA A 9 -17.16 -14.81 4.49
C ALA A 9 -16.08 -15.51 5.33
N LEU A 10 -15.94 -16.83 5.18
CA LEU A 10 -14.91 -17.61 5.86
C LEU A 10 -13.51 -17.33 5.31
N GLU A 11 -13.35 -17.15 4.00
CA GLU A 11 -12.08 -16.74 3.38
C GLU A 11 -11.67 -15.33 3.84
N MET A 12 -12.59 -14.36 3.85
CA MET A 12 -12.33 -13.02 4.36
C MET A 12 -11.93 -13.04 5.84
N LEU A 13 -12.59 -13.86 6.66
CA LEU A 13 -12.25 -14.01 8.08
C LEU A 13 -10.86 -14.63 8.26
N GLY A 14 -10.52 -15.64 7.45
CA GLY A 14 -9.19 -16.26 7.45
C GLY A 14 -8.08 -15.30 7.02
N ARG A 15 -8.31 -14.48 5.98
CA ARG A 15 -7.37 -13.42 5.56
C ARG A 15 -7.18 -12.38 6.66
N LYS A 16 -8.27 -11.87 7.26
CA LYS A 16 -8.21 -10.91 8.37
C LYS A 16 -7.50 -11.44 9.60
N LEU A 17 -7.68 -12.72 9.92
CA LEU A 17 -6.93 -13.38 11.00
C LEU A 17 -5.44 -13.48 10.67
N GLY A 18 -5.09 -13.81 9.42
CA GLY A 18 -3.71 -13.81 8.97
C GLY A 18 -3.04 -12.43 9.06
N ASP A 19 -3.75 -11.38 8.65
CA ASP A 19 -3.27 -10.01 8.72
C ASP A 19 -3.14 -9.51 10.17
N ALA A 20 -4.09 -9.86 11.05
CA ALA A 20 -4.04 -9.54 12.48
C ALA A 20 -2.93 -10.30 13.23
N LEU A 21 -2.56 -11.50 12.77
CA LEU A 21 -1.47 -12.31 13.32
C LEU A 21 -0.10 -11.95 12.74
N GLY A 22 0.00 -10.87 11.95
CA GLY A 22 1.28 -10.32 11.52
C GLY A 22 1.88 -11.03 10.31
N ARG A 23 1.04 -11.50 9.36
CA ARG A 23 1.53 -11.92 8.05
C ARG A 23 2.43 -10.81 7.48
N LYS A 24 3.70 -11.12 7.26
CA LYS A 24 4.61 -10.19 6.57
C LYS A 24 4.07 -9.99 5.16
N VAL A 25 3.53 -8.81 4.91
CA VAL A 25 3.17 -8.37 3.56
C VAL A 25 4.48 -8.15 2.83
N ASP A 26 4.66 -8.92 1.77
CA ASP A 26 5.77 -8.79 0.83
C ASP A 26 5.11 -8.77 -0.55
N LEU A 27 5.16 -7.61 -1.21
CA LEU A 27 4.63 -7.43 -2.56
C LEU A 27 5.74 -7.69 -3.60
N GLY A 28 6.91 -8.18 -3.18
CA GLY A 28 8.06 -8.42 -4.04
C GLY A 28 8.73 -7.13 -4.49
N LEU A 29 8.51 -5.99 -3.82
CA LEU A 29 9.18 -4.74 -4.17
C LEU A 29 10.66 -4.76 -3.77
N THR A 30 11.03 -5.63 -2.83
CA THR A 30 12.39 -5.79 -2.30
C THR A 30 12.87 -7.24 -2.50
N GLY A 31 14.17 -7.47 -2.68
CA GLY A 31 14.74 -8.81 -2.88
C GLY A 31 15.65 -8.92 -4.11
N THR A 32 16.05 -10.13 -4.48
CA THR A 32 16.98 -10.41 -5.60
C THR A 32 16.38 -10.07 -6.98
N ASP A 33 15.06 -10.15 -7.12
CA ASP A 33 14.30 -9.73 -8.30
C ASP A 33 13.48 -8.44 -8.04
N GLY A 34 13.80 -7.73 -6.95
CA GLY A 34 13.07 -6.53 -6.54
C GLY A 34 13.30 -5.34 -7.48
N VAL A 35 12.24 -4.59 -7.75
CA VAL A 35 12.29 -3.40 -8.61
C VAL A 35 12.85 -2.16 -7.90
N VAL A 36 12.96 -2.21 -6.57
CA VAL A 36 13.49 -1.12 -5.75
C VAL A 36 14.95 -1.38 -5.37
N HIS A 37 15.77 -0.34 -5.46
CA HIS A 37 17.18 -0.42 -5.08
C HIS A 37 17.33 -0.79 -3.58
N PRO A 38 18.30 -1.63 -3.17
CA PRO A 38 18.47 -2.07 -1.78
C PRO A 38 18.56 -0.93 -0.74
N GLY A 39 19.13 0.22 -1.11
CA GLY A 39 19.18 1.42 -0.25
C GLY A 39 17.82 2.07 0.05
N LEU A 40 16.76 1.67 -0.65
CA LEU A 40 15.38 2.13 -0.46
C LEU A 40 14.46 1.01 0.05
N ALA A 41 15.02 -0.15 0.43
CA ALA A 41 14.25 -1.32 0.83
C ALA A 41 13.34 -1.05 2.05
N ASP A 42 13.80 -0.26 3.03
CA ASP A 42 12.98 0.09 4.19
C ASP A 42 11.77 0.95 3.82
N SER A 43 11.94 1.94 2.94
CA SER A 43 10.83 2.76 2.44
C SER A 43 9.86 1.94 1.57
N ALA A 44 10.37 1.02 0.76
CA ALA A 44 9.54 0.11 -0.02
C ALA A 44 8.72 -0.81 0.88
N LYS A 45 9.31 -1.38 1.92
CA LYS A 45 8.60 -2.23 2.88
C LYS A 45 7.49 -1.47 3.62
N LYS A 46 7.73 -0.20 3.97
CA LYS A 46 6.69 0.68 4.54
C LYS A 46 5.56 0.93 3.54
N LEU A 47 5.88 1.12 2.26
CA LEU A 47 4.87 1.22 1.21
C LEU A 47 4.02 -0.06 1.10
N GLU A 48 4.65 -1.24 1.10
CA GLU A 48 3.95 -2.53 1.04
C GLU A 48 2.96 -2.69 2.21
N GLN A 49 3.39 -2.35 3.42
CA GLN A 49 2.54 -2.36 4.62
C GLN A 49 1.36 -1.38 4.50
N ASN A 50 1.63 -0.15 4.07
CA ASN A 50 0.59 0.87 3.91
C ASN A 50 -0.44 0.48 2.84
N VAL A 51 0.00 -0.13 1.73
CA VAL A 51 -0.89 -0.63 0.67
C VAL A 51 -1.79 -1.75 1.18
N ALA A 52 -1.24 -2.71 1.93
CA ALA A 52 -2.04 -3.78 2.52
C ALA A 52 -3.07 -3.25 3.53
N GLN A 53 -2.66 -2.36 4.43
CA GLN A 53 -3.56 -1.75 5.41
C GLN A 53 -4.67 -0.92 4.72
N PHE A 54 -4.32 -0.21 3.64
CA PHE A 54 -5.28 0.52 2.83
C PHE A 54 -6.27 -0.44 2.15
N GLY A 55 -5.80 -1.55 1.58
CA GLY A 55 -6.65 -2.58 0.99
C GLY A 55 -7.68 -3.15 1.98
N ALA A 56 -7.22 -3.53 3.18
CA ALA A 56 -8.10 -4.00 4.25
C ALA A 56 -9.11 -2.93 4.70
N THR A 57 -8.71 -1.65 4.69
CA THR A 57 -9.59 -0.54 5.02
C THR A 57 -10.67 -0.35 3.95
N VAL A 58 -10.31 -0.36 2.66
CA VAL A 58 -11.26 -0.23 1.55
C VAL A 58 -12.24 -1.41 1.53
N GLU A 59 -11.78 -2.63 1.77
CA GLU A 59 -12.66 -3.81 1.88
C GLU A 59 -13.66 -3.67 3.03
N ASN A 60 -13.23 -3.20 4.20
CA ASN A 60 -14.11 -2.91 5.33
C ASN A 60 -15.17 -1.84 4.99
N LEU A 61 -14.79 -0.79 4.27
CA LEU A 61 -15.71 0.25 3.82
C LEU A 61 -16.76 -0.30 2.86
N LEU A 62 -16.33 -1.10 1.88
CA LEU A 62 -17.23 -1.76 0.93
C LEU A 62 -18.16 -2.76 1.63
N TYR A 63 -17.67 -3.50 2.62
CA TYR A 63 -18.50 -4.40 3.42
C TYR A 63 -19.56 -3.65 4.23
N ARG A 64 -19.19 -2.51 4.82
CA ARG A 64 -20.07 -1.71 5.70
C ARG A 64 -21.13 -0.92 4.92
N TYR A 65 -20.74 -0.24 3.86
CA TYR A 65 -21.62 0.68 3.12
C TYR A 65 -22.18 0.06 1.83
N GLY A 66 -21.53 -0.97 1.29
CA GLY A 66 -21.99 -1.61 0.05
C GLY A 66 -22.16 -0.60 -1.08
N LYS A 67 -23.38 -0.52 -1.63
CA LYS A 67 -23.72 0.39 -2.73
C LYS A 67 -23.89 1.85 -2.30
N THR A 68 -24.19 2.11 -1.03
CA THR A 68 -24.40 3.49 -0.53
C THR A 68 -23.08 4.19 -0.21
N ILE A 69 -21.93 3.54 -0.42
CA ILE A 69 -20.61 4.17 -0.23
C ILE A 69 -20.43 5.44 -1.08
N VAL A 70 -21.14 5.53 -2.21
CA VAL A 70 -21.14 6.72 -3.08
C VAL A 70 -21.75 7.94 -2.37
N GLU A 71 -22.59 7.75 -1.37
CA GLU A 71 -23.18 8.83 -0.58
C GLU A 71 -22.24 9.30 0.56
N GLU A 72 -21.27 8.46 0.95
CA GLU A 72 -20.30 8.73 2.01
C GLU A 72 -19.12 9.60 1.52
N GLN A 73 -19.42 10.81 1.06
CA GLN A 73 -18.47 11.71 0.41
C GLN A 73 -17.25 12.07 1.28
N LEU A 74 -17.43 12.21 2.60
CA LEU A 74 -16.31 12.49 3.52
C LEU A 74 -15.35 11.29 3.64
N ILE A 75 -15.89 10.07 3.60
CA ILE A 75 -15.09 8.84 3.64
C ILE A 75 -14.36 8.68 2.31
N LEU A 76 -15.06 8.84 1.19
CA LEU A 76 -14.47 8.78 -0.14
C LEU A 76 -13.34 9.81 -0.32
N LYS A 77 -13.52 11.03 0.19
CA LYS A 77 -12.46 12.04 0.21
C LYS A 77 -11.20 11.54 0.94
N ARG A 78 -11.35 10.98 2.14
CA ARG A 78 -10.21 10.44 2.91
C ARG A 78 -9.54 9.26 2.20
N VAL A 79 -10.32 8.38 1.59
CA VAL A 79 -9.79 7.27 0.79
C VAL A 79 -8.97 7.79 -0.40
N ALA A 80 -9.48 8.81 -1.09
CA ALA A 80 -8.77 9.46 -2.19
C ALA A 80 -7.46 10.12 -1.72
N ASP A 81 -7.48 10.85 -0.60
CA ASP A 81 -6.29 11.50 -0.04
C ASP A 81 -5.20 10.47 0.30
N ILE A 82 -5.57 9.32 0.90
CA ILE A 82 -4.63 8.23 1.19
C ILE A 82 -4.08 7.63 -0.11
N LEU A 83 -4.95 7.40 -1.11
CA LEU A 83 -4.54 6.85 -2.41
C LEU A 83 -3.53 7.75 -3.13
N ILE A 84 -3.73 9.07 -3.09
CA ILE A 84 -2.80 10.05 -3.67
C ILE A 84 -1.43 9.95 -3.00
N ASN A 85 -1.38 9.83 -1.67
CA ASN A 85 -0.14 9.68 -0.93
C ASN A 85 0.59 8.37 -1.28
N LEU A 86 -0.14 7.25 -1.37
CA LEU A 86 0.43 5.95 -1.78
C LEU A 86 1.02 6.01 -3.19
N TYR A 87 0.31 6.65 -4.13
CA TYR A 87 0.80 6.85 -5.49
C TYR A 87 2.06 7.72 -5.52
N ALA A 88 2.07 8.82 -4.76
CA ALA A 88 3.22 9.71 -4.66
C ALA A 88 4.46 8.98 -4.08
N MET A 89 4.29 8.19 -3.01
CA MET A 89 5.35 7.36 -2.45
C MET A 89 5.92 6.38 -3.48
N THR A 90 5.04 5.70 -4.23
CA THR A 90 5.43 4.75 -5.29
C THR A 90 6.23 5.43 -6.40
N ALA A 91 5.78 6.60 -6.85
CA ALA A 91 6.45 7.37 -7.91
C ALA A 91 7.85 7.84 -7.47
N VAL A 92 7.99 8.33 -6.23
CA VAL A 92 9.28 8.78 -5.67
C VAL A 92 10.24 7.60 -5.50
N LEU A 93 9.76 6.45 -5.01
CA LEU A 93 10.58 5.24 -4.89
C LEU A 93 11.06 4.72 -6.25
N SER A 94 10.18 4.70 -7.24
CA SER A 94 10.53 4.29 -8.61
C SER A 94 11.57 5.23 -9.23
N ARG A 95 11.37 6.55 -9.11
CA ARG A 95 12.32 7.56 -9.59
C ARG A 95 13.68 7.43 -8.91
N SER A 96 13.70 7.38 -7.58
CA SER A 96 14.93 7.34 -6.80
C SER A 96 15.69 6.03 -7.03
N SER A 97 14.99 4.90 -7.12
CA SER A 97 15.61 3.62 -7.48
C SER A 97 16.30 3.69 -8.84
N ARG A 98 15.63 4.25 -9.85
CA ARG A 98 16.21 4.45 -11.18
C ARG A 98 17.42 5.39 -11.14
N SER A 99 17.31 6.48 -10.39
CA SER A 99 18.37 7.49 -10.24
C SER A 99 19.67 6.92 -9.66
N ILE A 100 19.53 6.04 -8.66
CA ILE A 100 20.64 5.29 -8.09
C ILE A 100 21.19 4.29 -9.13
N SER A 101 20.34 3.53 -9.81
CA SER A 101 20.76 2.55 -10.81
C SER A 101 21.52 3.16 -11.99
N ILE A 102 21.22 4.41 -12.37
CA ILE A 102 21.92 5.12 -13.46
C ILE A 102 23.10 5.97 -12.97
N GLY A 103 23.39 6.01 -11.67
CA GLY A 103 24.57 6.68 -11.11
C GLY A 103 24.55 8.21 -11.23
N LEU A 104 23.38 8.85 -11.15
CA LEU A 104 23.26 10.30 -11.22
C LEU A 104 24.04 10.98 -10.08
N ARG A 105 24.78 12.06 -10.37
CA ARG A 105 25.61 12.80 -9.38
C ARG A 105 24.84 13.31 -8.15
N ASN A 106 23.52 13.49 -8.24
CA ASN A 106 22.67 14.00 -7.16
C ASN A 106 21.69 12.95 -6.60
N HIS A 107 21.95 11.65 -6.81
CA HIS A 107 21.07 10.57 -6.34
C HIS A 107 20.84 10.61 -4.81
N ASP A 108 21.81 11.08 -4.03
CA ASP A 108 21.70 11.23 -2.57
C ASP A 108 20.51 12.13 -2.15
N HIS A 109 20.25 13.22 -2.88
CA HIS A 109 19.12 14.10 -2.58
C HIS A 109 17.77 13.41 -2.85
N GLU A 110 17.68 12.58 -3.89
CA GLU A 110 16.46 11.84 -4.20
C GLU A 110 16.22 10.70 -3.20
N VAL A 111 17.29 10.06 -2.71
CA VAL A 111 17.22 9.06 -1.64
C VAL A 111 16.69 9.66 -0.34
N ILE A 112 17.22 10.81 0.08
CA ILE A 112 16.75 11.50 1.28
C ILE A 112 15.26 11.84 1.15
N LEU A 113 14.83 12.39 0.02
CA LEU A 113 13.41 12.69 -0.23
C LEU A 113 12.49 11.45 -0.23
N ALA A 114 13.01 10.28 -0.61
CA ALA A 114 12.28 9.02 -0.59
C ALA A 114 12.26 8.33 0.78
N GLN A 115 13.17 8.72 1.68
CA GLN A 115 13.27 8.19 3.04
C GLN A 115 12.60 9.09 4.07
N GLU A 116 12.50 10.40 3.80
CA GLU A 116 11.90 11.39 4.69
C GLU A 116 10.37 11.29 4.67
N PRO A 117 9.72 10.89 5.78
CA PRO A 117 8.28 11.01 5.90
C PRO A 117 7.95 12.50 6.07
N ARG A 118 7.28 13.12 5.09
CA ARG A 118 6.69 14.44 5.32
C ARG A 118 5.67 14.33 6.47
N PRO A 119 5.71 15.25 7.46
CA PRO A 119 4.81 15.24 8.61
C PRO A 119 3.33 15.43 8.21
#